data_AF-A0A6N9JKU8-F1
#
_entry.id   AF-A0A6N9JKU8-F1
#
_cell.length_a   1.000
_cell.length_b   1.000
_cell.length_c   1.000
_cell.angle_alpha   90.00
_cell.angle_beta   90.00
_cell.angle_gamma   90.00
#
_symmetry.space_group_name_H-M   'P 1'
#
loop_
_entity.id
_entity.type
_entity.pdbx_description
1 polymer ?
#
loop_
_entity_poly.entity_id
_entity_poly.type
_entity_poly.pdbx_seq_one_letter_code
_entity_poly.pdbx_strand_id
1 'polypeptide(L)'
;MISDEQRREAAASLRGSRGFFNSLPRTVLEPFIFDIFERVLECVGYTECNVFDYLADLVDRGECENVYDGSVQDSCDNGFLCSVCGCKVEDEEHYRVSGVWNYCPQCGRKVRHG
;
A
#
# COMPACT_ATOMS: atom_id res chain seq x y z
N MET A 1 9.10 10.55 -13.49
CA MET A 1 8.20 10.04 -12.43
C MET A 1 7.97 8.56 -12.70
N ILE A 2 8.08 7.69 -11.70
CA ILE A 2 7.85 6.24 -11.88
C ILE A 2 6.34 5.95 -12.02
N SER A 3 5.96 5.00 -12.85
CA SER A 3 4.57 4.60 -13.06
C SER A 3 4.06 3.67 -11.95
N ASP A 4 2.73 3.52 -11.83
CA ASP A 4 2.11 2.52 -10.93
C ASP A 4 2.54 1.08 -11.29
N GLU A 5 2.76 0.79 -12.57
CA GLU A 5 3.28 -0.50 -13.02
C GLU A 5 4.71 -0.72 -12.53
N GLN A 6 5.59 0.26 -12.70
CA GLN A 6 6.97 0.19 -12.20
C GLN A 6 7.03 0.05 -10.68
N ARG A 7 6.12 0.71 -9.94
CA ARG A 7 5.99 0.52 -8.49
C ARG A 7 5.59 -0.91 -8.13
N ARG A 8 4.59 -1.48 -8.82
CA ARG A 8 4.14 -2.87 -8.62
C ARG A 8 5.26 -3.88 -8.92
N GLU A 9 6.00 -3.67 -10.00
CA GLU A 9 7.16 -4.51 -10.34
C GLU A 9 8.27 -4.43 -9.27
N ALA A 10 8.60 -3.23 -8.81
CA ALA A 10 9.57 -3.02 -7.75
C ALA A 10 9.13 -3.70 -6.45
N ALA A 11 7.86 -3.55 -6.05
CA ALA A 11 7.31 -4.22 -4.87
C ALA A 11 7.31 -5.75 -5.01
N ALA A 12 7.01 -6.29 -6.19
CA ALA A 12 7.11 -7.73 -6.46
C ALA A 12 8.56 -8.24 -6.36
N SER A 13 9.52 -7.50 -6.90
CA SER A 13 10.95 -7.82 -6.81
C SER A 13 11.46 -7.80 -5.37
N LEU A 14 11.04 -6.81 -4.58
CA LEU A 14 11.32 -6.74 -3.14
C LEU A 14 10.76 -7.98 -2.43
N ARG A 15 9.48 -8.32 -2.60
CA ARG A 15 8.88 -9.52 -1.99
C ARG A 15 9.58 -10.82 -2.42
N GLY A 16 10.05 -10.92 -3.66
CA GLY A 16 10.88 -12.04 -4.13
C GLY A 16 12.23 -12.16 -3.43
N SER A 17 12.74 -11.06 -2.85
CA SER A 17 14.02 -11.00 -2.14
C SER A 17 13.92 -11.34 -0.65
N ARG A 18 12.73 -11.71 -0.15
CA ARG A 18 12.46 -11.99 1.27
C ARG A 18 13.47 -12.94 1.93
N GLY A 19 13.96 -13.93 1.20
CA GLY A 19 14.92 -14.93 1.66
C GLY A 19 16.39 -14.52 1.56
N PHE A 20 16.71 -13.42 0.87
CA PHE A 20 18.09 -13.03 0.57
C PHE A 20 18.89 -12.78 1.84
N PHE A 21 18.39 -11.95 2.76
CA PHE A 21 19.08 -11.65 4.02
C PHE A 21 19.29 -12.89 4.90
N ASN A 22 18.33 -13.82 4.91
CA ASN A 22 18.44 -15.07 5.68
C ASN A 22 19.46 -16.05 5.09
N SER A 23 19.84 -15.87 3.82
CA SER A 23 20.81 -16.73 3.12
C SER A 23 22.26 -16.24 3.23
N LEU A 24 22.48 -15.00 3.68
CA LEU A 24 23.81 -14.43 3.80
C LEU A 24 24.49 -14.87 5.11
N PRO A 25 25.76 -15.33 5.06
CA PRO A 25 26.54 -15.53 6.26
C PRO A 25 26.74 -14.17 6.94
N ARG A 26 26.45 -14.08 8.25
CA ARG A 26 26.56 -12.83 9.04
C ARG A 26 27.92 -12.13 8.95
N THR A 27 28.95 -12.83 8.50
CA THR A 27 30.34 -12.37 8.38
C THR A 27 30.66 -11.67 7.04
N VAL A 28 29.71 -11.57 6.10
CA VAL A 28 30.00 -11.15 4.71
C VAL A 28 29.75 -9.66 4.43
N LEU A 29 28.94 -8.97 5.25
CA LEU A 29 28.70 -7.54 5.02
C LEU A 29 29.82 -6.72 5.66
N GLU A 30 30.55 -5.97 4.83
CA GLU A 30 31.48 -4.96 5.32
C GLU A 30 30.72 -3.95 6.21
N PRO A 31 31.29 -3.51 7.34
CA PRO A 31 30.61 -2.61 8.29
C PRO A 31 29.98 -1.38 7.61
N PHE A 32 30.66 -0.81 6.61
CA PHE A 32 30.17 0.34 5.85
C PHE A 32 28.87 0.07 5.08
N ILE A 33 28.69 -1.13 4.51
CA ILE A 33 27.46 -1.50 3.79
C ILE A 33 26.30 -1.62 4.78
N PHE A 34 26.58 -2.15 5.96
CA PHE A 34 25.59 -2.28 7.01
C PHE A 34 25.11 -0.91 7.51
N ASP A 35 26.02 0.03 7.75
CA ASP A 35 25.69 1.40 8.19
C ASP A 35 24.82 2.15 7.16
N ILE A 36 25.14 2.04 5.86
CA ILE A 36 24.32 2.63 4.79
C ILE A 36 22.92 2.04 4.80
N PHE A 37 22.83 0.72 4.94
CA PHE A 37 21.55 0.03 4.94
C PHE A 37 20.69 0.46 6.13
N GLU A 38 21.24 0.46 7.35
CA GLU A 38 20.55 0.95 8.55
C GLU A 38 20.07 2.40 8.37
N ARG A 39 20.91 3.28 7.81
CA ARG A 39 20.50 4.68 7.57
C ARG A 39 19.32 4.80 6.59
N VAL A 40 19.26 3.96 5.56
CA VAL A 40 18.10 3.89 4.66
C VAL A 40 16.85 3.43 5.40
N LEU A 41 16.97 2.43 6.28
CA LEU A 41 15.85 1.91 7.07
C LEU A 41 15.31 2.94 8.08
N GLU A 42 16.19 3.72 8.70
CA GLU A 42 15.81 4.85 9.54
C GLU A 42 15.00 5.89 8.77
N CYS A 43 15.38 6.20 7.52
CA CYS A 43 14.68 7.18 6.69
C CYS A 43 13.23 6.78 6.36
N VAL A 44 12.94 5.48 6.35
CA VAL A 44 11.60 4.95 6.07
C VAL A 44 10.86 4.52 7.33
N GLY A 45 11.42 4.79 8.52
CA GLY A 45 10.79 4.48 9.81
C GLY A 45 10.59 2.98 10.05
N TYR A 46 11.46 2.13 9.51
CA TYR A 46 11.38 0.69 9.72
C TYR A 46 11.63 0.35 11.19
N THR A 47 10.78 -0.51 11.77
CA THR A 47 10.84 -0.88 13.20
C THR A 47 11.00 -2.38 13.38
N GLU A 48 10.08 -3.18 12.84
CA GLU A 48 10.11 -4.64 12.93
C GLU A 48 9.32 -5.28 11.77
N CYS A 49 9.86 -6.36 11.19
CA CYS A 49 9.24 -7.36 10.30
C CYS A 49 10.28 -7.87 9.28
N ASN A 50 9.89 -8.25 8.07
CA ASN A 50 10.84 -8.47 6.99
C ASN A 50 11.06 -7.15 6.24
N VAL A 51 12.30 -6.70 6.16
CA VAL A 51 12.66 -5.43 5.55
C VAL A 51 12.18 -5.28 4.10
N PHE A 52 12.23 -6.35 3.31
CA PHE A 52 11.78 -6.29 1.92
C PHE A 52 10.26 -6.22 1.81
N ASP A 53 9.53 -6.94 2.66
CA ASP A 53 8.06 -6.84 2.73
C ASP A 53 7.64 -5.40 3.11
N TYR A 54 8.31 -4.81 4.11
CA TYR A 54 8.06 -3.43 4.53
C TYR A 54 8.30 -2.42 3.39
N LEU A 55 9.45 -2.52 2.73
CA LEU A 55 9.77 -1.64 1.60
C LEU A 55 8.81 -1.85 0.43
N ALA A 56 8.36 -3.09 0.18
CA ALA A 56 7.39 -3.38 -0.86
C ALA A 56 6.04 -2.68 -0.60
N ASP A 57 5.56 -2.71 0.65
CA ASP A 57 4.31 -2.05 1.04
C ASP A 57 4.41 -0.52 1.02
N LEU A 58 5.61 0.02 1.25
CA LEU A 58 5.88 1.46 1.10
C LEU A 58 5.84 1.91 -0.37
N VAL A 59 6.37 1.08 -1.27
CA VAL A 59 6.44 1.35 -2.71
C VAL A 59 5.08 1.15 -3.39
N ASP A 60 4.38 0.08 -3.04
CA ASP A 60 3.07 -0.28 -3.56
C ASP A 60 2.16 -0.74 -2.42
N ARG A 61 1.19 0.12 -2.10
CA ARG A 61 0.20 -0.12 -1.05
C ARG A 61 -0.80 -1.21 -1.42
N GLY A 62 -0.83 -1.64 -2.68
CA GLY A 62 -1.73 -2.63 -3.22
C GLY A 62 -3.08 -2.06 -3.65
N GLU A 63 -4.00 -2.97 -3.94
CA GLU A 63 -5.33 -2.68 -4.48
C GLU A 63 -6.42 -2.89 -3.41
N CYS A 64 -7.57 -2.23 -3.59
CA CYS A 64 -8.80 -2.43 -2.83
C CYS A 64 -10.02 -2.35 -3.76
N GLU A 65 -11.20 -2.67 -3.25
CA GLU A 65 -12.46 -2.60 -3.98
C GLU A 65 -13.42 -1.63 -3.27
N ASN A 66 -14.27 -0.96 -4.05
CA ASN A 66 -15.40 -0.23 -3.50
C ASN A 66 -16.55 -1.21 -3.25
N VAL A 67 -16.75 -1.58 -1.98
CA VAL A 67 -17.82 -2.50 -1.54
C VAL A 67 -19.00 -1.74 -0.93
N TYR A 68 -19.17 -0.46 -1.28
CA TYR A 68 -20.29 0.34 -0.83
C TYR A 68 -21.60 -0.20 -1.38
N ASP A 69 -22.57 -0.45 -0.50
CA ASP A 69 -23.91 -0.90 -0.88
C ASP A 69 -24.83 0.30 -1.13
N GLY A 70 -24.92 0.70 -2.39
CA GLY A 70 -25.83 1.76 -2.85
C GLY A 70 -27.29 1.32 -3.03
N SER A 71 -27.66 0.10 -2.61
CA SER A 71 -29.04 -0.38 -2.68
C SER A 71 -29.84 -0.15 -1.39
N VAL A 72 -29.15 0.23 -0.31
CA VAL A 72 -29.77 0.50 1.00
C VAL A 72 -30.57 1.80 0.91
N GLN A 73 -31.73 1.82 1.58
CA GLN A 73 -32.51 3.05 1.74
C GLN A 73 -31.63 4.14 2.37
N ASP A 74 -31.70 5.36 1.81
CA ASP A 74 -30.87 6.51 2.20
C ASP A 74 -29.34 6.31 1.94
N SER A 75 -28.96 5.47 0.99
CA SER A 75 -27.57 5.40 0.52
C SER A 75 -27.26 6.46 -0.54
N CYS A 76 -25.98 6.84 -0.66
CA CYS A 76 -25.53 7.78 -1.69
C CYS A 76 -25.29 7.08 -3.03
N ASP A 77 -25.68 7.72 -4.14
CA ASP A 77 -25.46 7.24 -5.53
C ASP A 77 -23.98 6.99 -5.90
N ASN A 78 -23.02 7.45 -5.09
CA ASN A 78 -21.58 7.26 -5.31
C ASN A 78 -20.77 7.19 -4.01
N GLY A 79 -21.30 6.51 -2.99
CA GLY A 79 -20.55 6.26 -1.76
C GLY A 79 -19.34 5.34 -1.98
N PHE A 80 -18.42 5.37 -1.03
CA PHE A 80 -17.23 4.53 -1.01
C PHE A 80 -17.12 3.76 0.29
N LEU A 81 -16.80 2.47 0.19
CA LEU A 81 -16.40 1.64 1.32
C LEU A 81 -15.21 0.78 0.90
N CYS A 82 -14.06 1.00 1.53
CA CYS A 82 -12.85 0.25 1.21
C CYS A 82 -12.93 -1.18 1.76
N SER A 83 -12.78 -2.17 0.89
CA SER A 83 -12.75 -3.59 1.26
C SER A 83 -11.59 -3.99 2.19
N VAL A 84 -10.52 -3.19 2.28
CA VAL A 84 -9.31 -3.53 3.04
C VAL A 84 -9.26 -2.84 4.40
N CYS A 85 -9.46 -1.51 4.44
CA CYS A 85 -9.32 -0.74 5.69
C CYS A 85 -10.66 -0.31 6.30
N GLY A 86 -11.80 -0.58 5.64
CA GLY A 86 -13.12 -0.20 6.13
C GLY A 86 -13.42 1.30 6.07
N CYS A 87 -12.57 2.10 5.40
CA CYS A 87 -12.82 3.52 5.19
C CYS A 87 -14.14 3.72 4.43
N LYS A 88 -15.11 4.37 5.09
CA LYS A 88 -16.40 4.75 4.50
C LYS A 88 -16.39 6.25 4.17
N VAL A 89 -16.81 6.60 2.97
CA VAL A 89 -17.02 7.98 2.54
C VAL A 89 -18.40 8.08 1.91
N GLU A 90 -19.26 8.87 2.51
CA GLU A 90 -20.61 9.19 2.03
C GLU A 90 -20.97 10.61 2.46
N ASP A 91 -21.93 11.21 1.77
CA ASP A 91 -22.51 12.48 2.18
C ASP A 91 -23.64 12.19 3.18
N GLU A 92 -23.57 12.74 4.39
CA GLU A 92 -24.59 12.54 5.43
C GLU A 92 -25.94 13.19 5.07
N GLU A 93 -25.96 14.10 4.10
CA GLU A 93 -27.18 14.68 3.51
C GLU A 93 -27.65 13.89 2.27
N HIS A 94 -27.02 12.75 1.98
CA HIS A 94 -27.35 11.82 0.88
C HIS A 94 -27.18 12.39 -0.53
N TYR A 95 -26.39 13.45 -0.68
CA TYR A 95 -26.03 13.95 -2.00
C TYR A 95 -24.97 13.08 -2.68
N ARG A 96 -25.02 13.07 -4.01
CA ARG A 96 -24.01 12.38 -4.83
C ARG A 96 -22.65 13.08 -4.68
N VAL A 97 -21.67 12.36 -4.15
CA VAL A 97 -20.26 12.75 -4.25
C VAL A 97 -19.80 12.65 -5.71
N SER A 98 -19.42 13.77 -6.34
CA SER A 98 -18.93 13.76 -7.72
C SER A 98 -17.49 13.26 -7.81
N GLY A 99 -17.20 12.34 -8.74
CA GLY A 99 -15.84 11.87 -9.01
C GLY A 99 -15.76 10.35 -9.17
N VAL A 100 -14.54 9.86 -9.42
CA VAL A 100 -14.23 8.43 -9.47
C VAL A 100 -13.29 8.11 -8.33
N TRP A 101 -13.67 7.13 -7.51
CA TRP A 101 -12.83 6.59 -6.45
C TRP A 101 -11.66 5.83 -7.08
N ASN A 102 -10.56 6.52 -7.37
CA ASN A 102 -9.34 5.90 -7.92
C ASN A 102 -8.41 5.36 -6.82
N TYR A 103 -8.48 5.96 -5.63
CA TYR A 103 -7.69 5.57 -4.46
C TYR A 103 -8.52 5.68 -3.19
N CYS A 104 -8.30 4.77 -2.23
CA CYS A 104 -8.86 4.89 -0.90
C CYS A 104 -8.24 6.09 -0.17
N PRO A 105 -9.03 7.04 0.37
CA PRO A 105 -8.49 8.25 0.99
C PRO A 105 -7.76 7.96 2.32
N GLN A 106 -8.08 6.86 3.01
CA GLN A 106 -7.43 6.50 4.27
C GLN A 106 -6.17 5.67 4.06
N CYS A 107 -6.22 4.56 3.30
CA CYS A 107 -5.07 3.68 3.15
C CYS A 107 -4.24 3.94 1.88
N GLY A 108 -4.75 4.73 0.92
CA GLY A 108 -4.05 5.06 -0.32
C GLY A 108 -3.96 3.91 -1.33
N ARG A 109 -4.64 2.79 -1.09
CA ARG A 109 -4.73 1.67 -2.03
C ARG A 109 -5.47 2.09 -3.29
N LYS A 110 -5.05 1.55 -4.44
CA LYS A 110 -5.71 1.78 -5.72
C LYS A 110 -7.03 1.02 -5.76
N VAL A 111 -8.11 1.71 -6.10
CA VAL A 111 -9.43 1.08 -6.22
C VAL A 111 -9.51 0.36 -7.56
N ARG A 112 -9.92 -0.91 -7.53
CA ARG A 112 -10.26 -1.66 -8.74
C ARG A 112 -11.64 -1.26 -9.23
N HIS A 113 -11.73 -1.01 -10.52
CA HIS A 113 -12.99 -0.89 -11.24
C HIS A 113 -13.22 -2.22 -11.97
N GLY A 114 -14.29 -2.92 -11.58
CA GLY A 114 -14.76 -4.14 -12.26
C GLY A 114 -15.46 -3.82 -13.58
#